data_AF-A0A1H1NCP0-F1
#
_entry.id   AF-A0A1H1NCP0-F1
#
_cell.length_a   1.000
_cell.length_b   1.000
_cell.length_c   1.000
_cell.angle_alpha   90.00
_cell.angle_beta   90.00
_cell.angle_gamma   90.00
#
_symmetry.space_group_name_H-M   'P 1'
#
loop_
_entity.id
_entity.type
_entity.pdbx_description
1 polymer ?
#
loop_
_entity_poly.entity_id
_entity_poly.type
_entity_poly.pdbx_seq_one_letter_code
_entity_poly.pdbx_strand_id
1 'polypeptide(L)' 'MTINQRSDIRPGLTVDIVLKQDQRTGKLTRGIIKNILTNSPSHPHGIKVRLEDGQVGRVKAIVEYTGEL' A
#
# COMPACT_ATOMS: atom_id res chain seq x y z
N MET A 1 -9.24 -9.65 0.72
CA MET A 1 -9.77 -8.89 -0.43
C MET A 1 -8.58 -8.19 -1.09
N THR A 2 -8.19 -8.58 -2.31
CA THR A 2 -7.03 -7.96 -2.99
C THR A 2 -7.44 -6.61 -3.56
N ILE A 3 -6.63 -5.58 -3.31
CA ILE A 3 -6.86 -4.24 -3.83
C ILE A 3 -6.39 -4.21 -5.28
N ASN A 4 -7.34 -4.28 -6.20
CA ASN A 4 -7.06 -4.41 -7.63
C ASN A 4 -7.15 -3.07 -8.38
N GLN A 5 -7.75 -2.04 -7.76
CA GLN A 5 -8.00 -0.75 -8.39
C GLN A 5 -7.21 0.36 -7.70
N ARG A 6 -6.59 1.22 -8.51
CA ARG A 6 -5.86 2.41 -8.02
C ARG A 6 -6.77 3.39 -7.28
N SER A 7 -8.07 3.44 -7.62
CA SER A 7 -9.07 4.32 -6.99
C SER A 7 -9.21 4.13 -5.49
N ASP A 8 -8.91 2.92 -5.01
CA ASP A 8 -9.11 2.50 -3.62
C ASP A 8 -7.97 3.00 -2.73
N ILE A 9 -6.89 3.52 -3.32
CA ILE A 9 -5.68 3.93 -2.61
C ILE A 9 -5.36 5.39 -2.88
N ARG A 10 -5.08 6.13 -1.82
CA ARG A 10 -4.70 7.54 -1.83
C ARG A 10 -3.55 7.78 -0.85
N PRO A 11 -2.69 8.79 -1.07
CA PRO A 11 -1.79 9.28 -0.03
C PRO A 11 -2.57 9.64 1.25
N GLY A 12 -1.98 9.41 2.42
CA GLY A 12 -2.60 9.61 3.73
C GLY A 12 -3.33 8.39 4.30
N LEU A 13 -3.58 7.33 3.52
CA LEU A 13 -4.20 6.11 4.04
C LEU A 13 -3.20 5.27 4.83
N THR A 14 -3.67 4.68 5.94
CA THR A 14 -2.94 3.67 6.70
C THR A 14 -3.11 2.32 6.03
N VAL A 15 -2.00 1.71 5.64
CA VAL A 15 -1.97 0.43 4.92
C VAL A 15 -0.96 -0.53 5.51
N ASP A 16 -1.21 -1.82 5.31
CA ASP A 16 -0.24 -2.87 5.52
C ASP A 16 0.39 -3.23 4.18
N ILE A 17 1.71 -3.10 4.08
CA ILE A 17 2.49 -3.45 2.89
C ILE A 17 3.40 -4.64 3.15
N VAL A 18 3.71 -5.39 2.11
CA VAL A 18 4.84 -6.34 2.11
C VAL A 18 6.04 -5.69 1.44
N LEU A 19 7.17 -5.64 2.16
CA LEU A 19 8.44 -5.18 1.63
C LEU A 19 9.07 -6.27 0.77
N LYS A 20 9.98 -5.90 -0.15
CA LYS A 20 10.67 -6.89 -1.00
C LYS A 20 11.39 -7.97 -0.17
N GLN A 21 12.07 -7.56 0.90
CA GLN A 21 12.78 -8.47 1.82
C GLN A 21 11.82 -9.44 2.55
N ASP A 22 10.59 -9.01 2.77
CA ASP A 22 9.57 -9.76 3.50
C ASP A 22 8.63 -10.57 2.60
N GLN A 23 8.83 -10.55 1.26
CA GLN A 23 7.98 -11.31 0.34
C GLN A 23 8.00 -12.82 0.60
N ARG A 24 9.12 -13.35 1.09
CA ARG A 24 9.25 -14.79 1.43
C ARG A 24 8.66 -15.13 2.79
N THR A 25 8.72 -14.21 3.75
CA THR A 25 8.24 -14.42 5.12
C THR A 25 6.76 -14.07 5.27
N GLY A 26 6.23 -13.23 4.37
CA GLY A 26 4.88 -12.69 4.46
C GLY A 26 4.73 -11.60 5.53
N LYS A 27 5.83 -11.14 6.15
CA LYS A 27 5.77 -10.10 7.16
C LYS A 27 5.20 -8.81 6.56
N LEU A 28 4.22 -8.24 7.26
CA LEU A 28 3.59 -7.00 6.88
C LEU A 28 4.16 -5.85 7.69
N THR A 29 4.30 -4.70 7.05
CA THR A 29 4.71 -3.44 7.65
C THR A 29 3.57 -2.46 7.51
N ARG A 30 3.13 -1.90 8.63
CA ARG A 30 2.09 -0.89 8.66
C ARG A 30 2.71 0.50 8.47
N GLY A 31 2.04 1.35 7.71
CA GLY A 31 2.33 2.77 7.71
C GLY A 31 1.40 3.58 6.82
N ILE A 32 1.65 4.89 6.78
CA ILE A 32 0.85 5.86 6.02
C ILE A 32 1.45 6.00 4.63
N ILE A 33 0.60 6.01 3.59
CA ILE A 33 1.04 6.19 2.21
C ILE A 33 1.50 7.62 1.99
N LYS A 34 2.76 7.78 1.57
CA LYS A 34 3.29 9.04 1.05
C LYS A 34 3.05 9.18 -0.45
N ASN A 35 3.46 8.16 -1.22
CA ASN A 35 3.35 8.19 -2.68
C ASN A 35 2.85 6.86 -3.24
N ILE A 36 2.03 6.93 -4.28
CA ILE A 36 1.64 5.76 -5.09
C ILE A 36 2.64 5.67 -6.24
N LEU A 37 3.40 4.57 -6.30
CA LEU A 37 4.46 4.36 -7.31
C LEU A 37 3.97 3.59 -8.54
N THR A 38 2.66 3.36 -8.59
CA THR A 38 2.01 2.50 -9.56
C THR A 38 1.07 3.36 -10.41
N ASN A 39 1.40 3.49 -11.68
CA ASN A 39 0.74 4.44 -12.59
C ASN A 39 -0.39 3.83 -13.41
N SER A 40 -0.36 2.51 -13.67
CA SER A 40 -1.47 1.89 -14.40
C SER A 40 -2.74 1.86 -13.54
N PRO A 41 -3.92 1.65 -14.14
CA PRO A 41 -5.16 1.49 -13.39
C PRO A 41 -5.38 0.05 -12.91
N SER A 42 -4.83 -0.95 -13.62
CA SER A 42 -4.99 -2.39 -13.33
C SER A 42 -3.68 -3.02 -12.88
N HIS A 43 -3.71 -3.69 -11.72
CA HIS A 43 -2.52 -4.29 -11.10
C HIS A 43 -2.76 -5.70 -10.58
N PRO A 44 -2.43 -6.75 -11.36
CA PRO A 44 -2.62 -8.14 -10.95
C PRO A 44 -1.78 -8.53 -9.72
N HIS A 45 -0.71 -7.78 -9.43
CA HIS A 45 0.18 -8.04 -8.28
C HIS A 45 0.00 -7.02 -7.13
N GLY A 46 -1.06 -6.21 -7.19
CA GLY A 46 -1.36 -5.16 -6.22
C GLY A 46 -0.57 -3.87 -6.45
N ILE A 47 -0.92 -2.85 -5.66
CA ILE A 47 -0.42 -1.48 -5.82
C ILE A 47 0.89 -1.32 -5.05
N LYS A 48 1.92 -0.78 -5.71
CA LYS A 48 3.20 -0.41 -5.10
C LYS A 48 3.12 1.02 -4.56
N VAL A 49 3.51 1.21 -3.32
CA VAL A 49 3.48 2.50 -2.61
C VAL A 49 4.81 2.74 -1.90
N ARG A 50 5.04 4.01 -1.56
CA ARG A 50 6.05 4.46 -0.61
C ARG A 50 5.34 4.98 0.64
N LEU A 51 5.76 4.53 1.81
CA LEU A 51 5.27 5.02 3.09
C LEU A 51 5.97 6.33 3.49
N GLU A 52 5.45 7.02 4.51
CA GLU A 52 6.02 8.28 5.01
C GLU A 52 7.46 8.15 5.51
N ASP A 53 7.79 7.01 6.12
CA ASP A 53 9.14 6.63 6.58
C ASP A 53 10.11 6.27 5.44
N GLY A 54 9.65 6.32 4.18
CA GLY A 54 10.45 6.03 3.00
C GLY A 54 10.46 4.56 2.56
N GLN A 55 9.84 3.65 3.31
CA GLN A 55 9.77 2.23 2.95
C GLN A 55 8.89 2.02 1.71
N VAL A 56 9.25 1.01 0.90
CA VAL A 56 8.57 0.73 -0.38
C VAL A 56 8.13 -0.73 -0.45
N GLY A 57 6.86 -0.94 -0.74
CA GLY A 57 6.27 -2.28 -0.80
C GLY A 57 4.99 -2.36 -1.61
N ARG A 58 4.40 -3.56 -1.63
CA ARG A 58 3.09 -3.82 -2.26
C ARG A 58 2.02 -3.82 -1.17
N VAL A 59 0.94 -3.08 -1.39
CA VAL A 59 -0.19 -3.03 -0.46
C VAL A 59 -0.89 -4.39 -0.39
N LYS A 60 -1.18 -4.83 0.82
CA LYS A 60 -1.91 -6.06 1.13
C LYS A 60 -3.26 -5.79 1.78
N ALA A 61 -3.35 -4.77 2.62
CA ALA A 61 -4.59 -4.34 3.24
C ALA A 61 -4.61 -2.82 3.46
N ILE A 62 -5.81 -2.22 3.40
CA ILE A 62 -6.07 -0.89 3.95
C ILE A 62 -6.59 -1.12 5.36
N VAL A 63 -6.02 -0.41 6.33
CA VAL A 63 -6.32 -0.58 7.75
C VAL A 63 -7.30 0.50 8.21
N GLU A 64 -7.10 1.74 7.76
CA GLU A 64 -7.90 2.86 8.23
C GLU A 64 -7.99 3.96 7.17
N TYR A 65 -9.18 4.53 7.06
CA TYR A 65 -9.42 5.77 6.33
C TYR A 65 -9.31 6.91 7.34
N THR A 66 -8.13 7.52 7.43
CA THR A 66 -7.98 8.80 8.13
C THR A 66 -8.55 9.90 7.23
N GLY A 67 -9.87 9.90 7.08
CA GLY A 67 -10.63 11.08 6.67
C GLY A 67 -11.12 11.72 7.94
N GLU A 68 -10.50 12.82 8.36
CA GLU A 68 -11.15 13.71 9.33
C GLU A 68 -12.54 14.07 8.79
N LEU A 69 -13.57 13.89 9.62
CA LEU A 69 -14.95 14.31 9.37
C LEU A 69 -15.04 15.84 9.34
#